data_AF-A0A7W7Z9S2-F1
#
_entry.id   AF-A0A7W7Z9S2-F1
#
_cell.length_a   1.000
_cell.length_b   1.000
_cell.length_c   1.000
_cell.angle_alpha   90.00
_cell.angle_beta   90.00
_cell.angle_gamma   90.00
#
_symmetry.space_group_name_H-M   'P 1'
#
loop_
_entity.id
_entity.type
_entity.pdbx_description
1 polymer ?
#
loop_
_entity_poly.entity_id
_entity_poly.type
_entity_poly.pdbx_seq_one_letter_code
_entity_poly.pdbx_strand_id
1 'polypeptide(L)' 'MLRRLRKPRLAPDPDDDEVNGTAIAAKAPLVVTGDRTLLSVSTFDGGRIVTVQEALLACVSGV' A
#
# COMPACT_ATOMS: atom_id res chain seq x y z
N MET A 1 25.68 -10.49 7.72
CA MET A 1 24.27 -10.78 7.35
C MET A 1 23.38 -10.34 8.51
N LEU A 2 22.69 -9.19 8.39
CA LEU A 2 21.80 -8.67 9.43
C LEU A 2 20.47 -9.43 9.38
N ARG A 3 20.12 -10.13 10.47
CA ARG A 3 18.82 -10.77 10.62
C ARG A 3 17.79 -9.68 10.94
N ARG A 4 17.05 -9.21 9.93
CA ARG A 4 15.87 -8.36 10.16
C ARG A 4 14.94 -9.09 11.13
N LEU A 5 14.60 -8.44 12.25
CA LEU A 5 13.55 -8.90 13.15
C LEU A 5 12.27 -9.05 12.32
N ARG A 6 11.63 -10.22 12.36
CA ARG A 6 10.40 -10.48 11.62
C ARG A 6 9.29 -9.60 12.21
N LYS A 7 8.97 -8.48 11.54
CA LYS A 7 7.71 -7.76 11.78
C LYS A 7 6.54 -8.68 11.39
N PRO A 8 5.35 -8.51 12.00
CA PRO A 8 4.14 -9.13 11.47
C PRO A 8 4.01 -8.76 9.99
N ARG A 9 3.86 -9.77 9.12
CA ARG A 9 3.74 -9.54 7.68
C ARG A 9 2.40 -8.93 7.35
N LEU A 10 2.42 -7.85 6.58
CA LEU A 10 1.26 -7.16 6.02
C LEU A 10 1.08 -7.49 4.53
N ALA A 11 2.15 -7.93 3.86
CA ALA A 11 2.14 -8.29 2.44
C ALA A 11 2.78 -9.67 2.16
N PRO A 12 2.48 -10.29 1.00
CA PRO A 12 3.15 -11.51 0.54
C PRO A 12 4.67 -11.34 0.38
N ASP A 13 5.10 -10.21 -0.19
CA ASP A 13 6.50 -9.80 -0.28
C ASP A 13 6.92 -9.04 1.00
N PRO A 14 7.98 -9.46 1.72
CA PRO A 14 8.46 -8.75 2.91
C PRO A 14 8.88 -7.30 2.67
N ASP A 15 9.32 -6.95 1.47
CA ASP A 15 9.79 -5.59 1.18
C ASP A 15 8.60 -4.61 1.06
N ASP A 16 7.40 -5.11 0.78
CA ASP A 16 6.15 -4.34 0.70
C ASP A 16 5.61 -3.91 2.08
N ASP A 17 6.04 -4.57 3.16
CA ASP A 17 5.63 -4.23 4.53
C ASP A 17 6.04 -2.79 4.91
N GLU A 18 7.13 -2.28 4.33
CA GLU A 18 7.58 -0.90 4.56
C GLU A 18 6.62 0.12 3.92
N VAL A 19 6.07 -0.19 2.74
CA VAL A 19 5.10 0.68 2.05
C VAL A 19 3.80 0.74 2.85
N ASN A 20 3.25 -0.40 3.23
CA ASN A 20 2.02 -0.47 4.03
C ASN A 20 2.21 0.19 5.41
N GLY A 21 3.34 -0.08 6.09
CA GLY A 21 3.64 0.55 7.37
C GLY A 21 3.77 2.07 7.29
N THR A 22 4.36 2.59 6.19
CA THR A 22 4.46 4.03 5.94
C THR A 22 3.07 4.64 5.74
N ALA A 23 2.21 4.00 4.94
CA ALA A 23 0.85 4.49 4.68
C ALA A 23 0.00 4.54 5.96
N ILE A 24 0.07 3.50 6.79
CA ILE A 24 -0.60 3.45 8.10
C ILE A 24 -0.10 4.58 9.01
N ALA A 25 1.22 4.74 9.14
CA ALA A 25 1.81 5.79 9.97
C ALA A 25 1.42 7.21 9.50
N ALA A 26 1.33 7.41 8.18
CA ALA A 26 0.89 8.66 7.56
C ALA A 26 -0.63 8.87 7.61
N LYS A 27 -1.42 7.86 8.05
CA LYS A 27 -2.88 7.84 7.94
C LYS A 27 -3.35 8.10 6.51
N ALA A 28 -2.60 7.58 5.54
CA ALA A 28 -2.90 7.78 4.13
C ALA A 28 -4.17 6.99 3.75
N PRO A 29 -5.16 7.63 3.12
CA PRO A 29 -6.37 6.91 2.69
C PRO A 29 -6.09 5.98 1.51
N LEU A 30 -5.02 6.25 0.75
CA LEU A 30 -4.65 5.52 -0.46
C LEU A 30 -3.14 5.30 -0.55
N VAL A 31 -2.76 4.12 -1.04
CA VAL A 31 -1.45 3.84 -1.65
C VAL A 31 -1.68 3.65 -3.14
N VAL A 32 -0.98 4.43 -3.97
CA VAL A 32 -1.09 4.34 -5.43
C VAL A 32 0.14 3.63 -5.97
N THR A 33 -0.05 2.53 -6.69
CA THR A 33 1.07 1.75 -7.24
C THR A 33 0.71 1.07 -8.56
N GLY A 34 1.73 0.67 -9.32
CA GLY A 34 1.62 -0.25 -10.46
C GLY A 34 2.13 -1.67 -10.14
N ASP A 35 2.61 -1.90 -8.91
CA ASP A 35 3.13 -3.20 -8.49
C ASP A 35 2.00 -4.22 -8.29
N ARG A 36 2.11 -5.38 -8.95
CA ARG A 36 1.05 -6.40 -8.94
C ARG A 36 0.94 -7.14 -7.62
N THR A 37 2.06 -7.35 -6.92
CA THR A 37 2.09 -8.06 -5.65
C THR A 37 1.44 -7.21 -4.58
N LEU A 38 1.79 -5.93 -4.53
CA LEU A 38 1.22 -4.97 -3.60
C LEU A 38 -0.28 -4.73 -3.89
N LEU A 39 -0.67 -4.65 -5.18
CA LEU A 39 -2.09 -4.57 -5.56
C LEU A 39 -2.90 -5.80 -5.10
N SER A 40 -2.28 -6.98 -4.97
CA SER A 40 -2.99 -8.18 -4.51
C SER A 40 -3.46 -8.09 -3.06
N VAL A 41 -2.81 -7.25 -2.23
CA VAL A 41 -3.21 -7.00 -0.83
C VAL A 41 -4.51 -6.20 -0.76
N SER A 42 -4.81 -5.37 -1.77
CA SER A 42 -6.06 -4.60 -1.99
C SER A 42 -6.38 -3.52 -0.93
N THR A 43 -6.16 -3.79 0.35
CA THR A 43 -6.48 -2.92 1.49
C THR A 43 -5.45 -3.06 2.60
N PHE A 44 -5.22 -1.98 3.34
CA PHE A 44 -4.44 -1.97 4.58
C PHE A 44 -5.24 -1.27 5.68
N ASP A 45 -4.73 -1.29 6.92
CA ASP A 45 -5.41 -0.65 8.04
C ASP A 45 -5.60 0.85 7.79
N GLY A 46 -6.86 1.28 7.63
CA GLY A 46 -7.22 2.66 7.37
C GLY A 46 -7.14 3.14 5.92
N GLY A 47 -6.88 2.27 4.94
CA GLY A 47 -6.78 2.70 3.54
C GLY A 47 -6.83 1.59 2.49
N ARG A 48 -6.71 2.00 1.21
CA ARG A 48 -6.79 1.11 0.05
C ARG A 48 -5.52 1.19 -0.79
N ILE A 49 -5.14 0.07 -1.39
CA ILE A 49 -4.09 0.03 -2.41
C ILE A 49 -4.80 0.05 -3.75
N VAL A 50 -4.47 1.03 -4.58
CA VAL A 50 -5.17 1.29 -5.84
C VAL A 50 -4.16 1.45 -6.97
N THR A 51 -4.63 1.17 -8.18
CA THR A 51 -3.91 1.50 -9.40
C THR A 51 -3.85 3.02 -9.60
N VAL A 52 -2.89 3.47 -10.41
CA VAL A 52 -2.82 4.87 -10.86
C VAL A 52 -4.12 5.28 -11.56
N GLN A 53 -4.71 4.39 -12.36
CA GLN A 53 -5.96 4.68 -13.07
C GLN A 53 -7.12 4.96 -12.10
N GLU A 54 -7.32 4.11 -11.09
CA GLU A 54 -8.37 4.30 -10.09
C GLU A 54 -8.18 5.59 -9.30
N ALA A 55 -6.92 5.91 -8.93
CA ALA A 55 -6.61 7.16 -8.25
C ALA A 55 -6.95 8.39 -9.13
N LEU A 56 -6.58 8.37 -10.41
CA LEU A 56 -6.90 9.45 -11.34
C LEU A 56 -8.41 9.61 -11.55
N LEU A 57 -9.15 8.51 -11.71
CA LEU A 57 -10.61 8.55 -11.83
C LEU A 57 -11.28 9.15 -10.59
N ALA A 58 -10.77 8.84 -9.39
CA ALA A 58 -11.24 9.43 -8.15
C ALA A 58 -10.94 10.93 -8.04
N CYS A 59 -9.76 11.38 -8.49
CA CYS A 59 -9.37 12.79 -8.49
C CYS A 59 -10.13 13.63 -9.52
N VAL A 60 -10.38 13.08 -10.70
CA VAL A 60 -11.04 13.79 -11.81
C VAL A 60 -12.55 13.94 -11.59
N SER A 61 -13.15 13.06 -10.78
CA SER A 61 -14.58 13.17 -10.41
C SER A 61 -14.87 14.29 -9.39
N GLY A 62 -13.85 15.03 -8.95
CA GLY A 62 -13.95 16.15 -8.00
C GLY A 62 -13.80 17.54 -8.62
N VAL A 63 -13.92 17.69 -9.96
CA VAL A 63 -13.91 18.98 -10.68
C VAL A 63 -15.27 19.24 -11.32
#